data_AF-A0A7D9HV07-F1
#
_entry.id   AF-A0A7D9HV07-F1
#
_cell.length_a   1.000
_cell.length_b   1.000
_cell.length_c   1.000
_cell.angle_alpha   90.00
_cell.angle_beta   90.00
_cell.angle_gamma   90.00
#
_symmetry.space_group_name_H-M   'P 1'
#
loop_
_entity.id
_entity.type
_entity.pdbx_description
1 polymer ?
#
loop_
_entity_poly.entity_id
_entity_poly.type
_entity_poly.pdbx_seq_one_letter_code
_entity_poly.pdbx_strand_id
1 'polypeptide(L)'
;MYLTKIEASFKDNPKMFSSYYKAILHPRSTINSVITFNVNNLTATSLKEKAELFNTYFYSVFRPAKSTEITEAPLSLPTSALLSDFSISEEEVAEHLSNLDPSETPGQILKQCSSVIAPCLCSLFNHSIQSGTLPSELKSANVTPVHKKNKKEPAINYRPISLLSIISKVLERCVCHRFFEHVQDKINKSQQGFFHGHSCVTQLLATLQHIGHVLFLDLLKPSFPLN
;
A
#
# COMPACT_ATOMS: atom_id res chain seq x y z
N MET A 1 -26.93 15.27 21.27
CA MET A 1 -25.62 15.21 21.97
C MET A 1 -24.43 14.91 21.04
N TYR A 2 -24.57 14.06 19.99
CA TYR A 2 -23.51 13.82 19.00
C TYR A 2 -23.37 14.93 17.94
N LEU A 3 -24.50 15.40 17.38
CA LEU A 3 -24.51 16.49 16.38
C LEU A 3 -23.94 17.81 16.93
N THR A 4 -24.25 18.13 18.17
CA THR A 4 -23.71 19.31 18.87
C THR A 4 -22.20 19.24 19.08
N LYS A 5 -21.61 18.04 19.19
CA LYS A 5 -20.13 17.87 19.25
C LYS A 5 -19.50 18.02 17.86
N ILE A 6 -20.17 17.54 16.81
CA ILE A 6 -19.72 17.69 15.42
C ILE A 6 -19.72 19.17 15.01
N GLU A 7 -20.79 19.90 15.30
CA GLU A 7 -20.89 21.33 15.02
C GLU A 7 -19.79 22.14 15.72
N ALA A 8 -19.50 21.82 17.00
CA ALA A 8 -18.41 22.45 17.74
C ALA A 8 -17.04 22.21 17.06
N SER A 9 -16.82 21.02 16.51
CA SER A 9 -15.55 20.63 15.85
C SER A 9 -15.35 21.22 14.44
N PHE A 10 -16.36 21.89 13.86
CA PHE A 10 -16.22 22.52 12.54
C PHE A 10 -15.29 23.72 12.53
N LYS A 11 -15.15 24.43 13.67
CA LYS A 11 -14.21 25.55 13.79
C LYS A 11 -12.75 25.09 13.77
N ASP A 12 -12.46 23.95 14.38
CA ASP A 12 -11.09 23.44 14.54
C ASP A 12 -10.65 22.54 13.38
N ASN A 13 -11.61 21.93 12.66
CA ASN A 13 -11.31 21.00 11.58
C ASN A 13 -12.12 21.33 10.30
N PRO A 14 -11.62 22.24 9.44
CA PRO A 14 -12.33 22.64 8.21
C PRO A 14 -12.50 21.48 7.22
N LYS A 15 -11.68 20.43 7.30
CA LYS A 15 -11.84 19.21 6.50
C LYS A 15 -13.07 18.40 6.93
N MET A 16 -13.37 18.33 8.24
CA MET A 16 -14.57 17.68 8.76
C MET A 16 -15.84 18.41 8.32
N PHE A 17 -15.84 19.75 8.36
CA PHE A 17 -16.93 20.55 7.81
C PHE A 17 -17.11 20.30 6.31
N SER A 18 -16.03 20.36 5.53
CA SER A 18 -16.10 20.11 4.08
C SER A 18 -16.61 18.70 3.76
N SER A 19 -16.20 17.69 4.54
CA SER A 19 -16.67 16.32 4.41
C SER A 19 -18.16 16.18 4.75
N TYR A 20 -18.60 16.74 5.88
CA TYR A 20 -19.99 16.74 6.32
C TYR A 20 -20.90 17.48 5.32
N TYR A 21 -20.49 18.67 4.91
CA TYR A 21 -21.20 19.49 3.92
C TYR A 21 -21.33 18.77 2.58
N LYS A 22 -20.25 18.13 2.09
CA LYS A 22 -20.29 17.29 0.88
C LYS A 22 -21.21 16.08 1.05
N ALA A 23 -21.25 15.46 2.23
CA ALA A 23 -22.12 14.32 2.50
C ALA A 23 -23.61 14.68 2.51
N ILE A 24 -23.95 15.92 2.92
CA ILE A 24 -25.34 16.43 2.90
C ILE A 24 -25.75 16.89 1.51
N LEU A 25 -24.91 17.66 0.82
CA LEU A 25 -25.22 18.19 -0.52
C LEU A 25 -25.18 17.13 -1.61
N HIS A 26 -24.29 16.16 -1.46
CA HIS A 26 -24.21 15.00 -2.33
C HIS A 26 -24.42 13.78 -1.45
N PRO A 27 -25.68 13.46 -1.10
CA PRO A 27 -25.99 12.16 -0.55
C PRO A 27 -25.36 11.16 -1.51
N ARG A 28 -24.39 10.36 -1.02
CA ARG A 28 -23.70 9.37 -1.86
C ARG A 28 -24.79 8.65 -2.63
N SER A 29 -24.82 8.81 -3.97
CA SER A 29 -25.88 8.23 -4.78
C SER A 29 -26.03 6.79 -4.34
N THR A 30 -27.17 6.48 -3.72
CA THR A 30 -27.49 5.15 -3.26
C THR A 30 -27.26 4.23 -4.44
N ILE A 31 -26.20 3.41 -4.37
CA ILE A 31 -26.06 1.99 -4.77
C ILE A 31 -26.91 1.52 -5.99
N ASN A 32 -27.32 2.40 -6.90
CA ASN A 32 -28.23 2.10 -8.01
C ASN A 32 -27.49 2.03 -9.34
N SER A 33 -26.15 2.12 -9.33
CA SER A 33 -25.36 1.68 -10.47
C SER A 33 -25.38 0.15 -10.47
N VAL A 34 -26.05 -0.42 -11.46
CA VAL A 34 -25.91 -1.83 -11.83
C VAL A 34 -24.42 -2.08 -12.08
N ILE A 35 -23.86 -3.11 -11.45
CA ILE A 35 -22.48 -3.52 -11.73
C ILE A 35 -22.52 -4.59 -12.81
N THR A 36 -21.74 -4.44 -13.86
CA THR A 36 -21.69 -5.37 -14.99
C THR A 36 -20.34 -6.07 -15.07
N PHE A 37 -20.37 -7.34 -15.44
CA PHE A 37 -19.17 -8.11 -15.74
C PHE A 37 -19.29 -8.77 -17.11
N ASN A 38 -18.47 -8.31 -18.05
CA ASN A 38 -18.58 -8.64 -19.48
C ASN A 38 -18.33 -10.12 -19.80
N VAL A 39 -17.72 -10.91 -18.91
CA VAL A 39 -17.39 -12.30 -19.22
C VAL A 39 -18.65 -13.16 -19.40
N ASN A 40 -19.83 -12.73 -18.92
CA ASN A 40 -21.09 -13.49 -19.05
C ASN A 40 -22.36 -12.60 -19.14
N ASN A 41 -22.24 -11.30 -19.47
CA ASN A 41 -23.35 -10.31 -19.32
C ASN A 41 -24.01 -10.32 -17.93
N LEU A 42 -23.26 -10.70 -16.89
CA LEU A 42 -23.76 -10.73 -15.53
C LEU A 42 -23.96 -9.32 -15.03
N THR A 43 -25.13 -9.06 -14.48
CA THR A 43 -25.50 -7.78 -13.87
C THR A 43 -25.85 -8.01 -12.42
N ALA A 44 -25.34 -7.14 -11.54
CA ALA A 44 -25.59 -7.22 -10.11
C ALA A 44 -26.29 -5.94 -9.64
N THR A 45 -27.42 -6.14 -8.95
CA THR A 45 -28.27 -5.05 -8.45
C THR A 45 -28.24 -5.02 -6.93
N SER A 46 -28.31 -6.19 -6.29
CA SER A 46 -28.22 -6.35 -4.84
C SER A 46 -26.78 -6.19 -4.33
N LEU A 47 -26.62 -5.77 -3.07
CA LEU A 47 -25.31 -5.66 -2.43
C LEU A 47 -24.56 -6.99 -2.39
N LYS A 48 -25.27 -8.09 -2.13
CA LYS A 48 -24.69 -9.43 -2.10
C LYS A 48 -24.20 -9.87 -3.48
N GLU A 49 -25.04 -9.70 -4.49
CA GLU A 49 -24.69 -9.97 -5.89
C GLU A 49 -23.48 -9.15 -6.34
N LYS A 50 -23.41 -7.89 -5.94
CA LYS A 50 -22.27 -7.01 -6.26
C LYS A 50 -20.99 -7.53 -5.63
N ALA A 51 -21.03 -7.95 -4.37
CA ALA A 51 -19.87 -8.52 -3.69
C ALA A 51 -19.40 -9.82 -4.38
N GLU A 52 -20.32 -10.72 -4.71
CA GLU A 52 -20.03 -11.98 -5.41
C GLU A 52 -19.48 -11.75 -6.82
N LEU A 53 -20.05 -10.79 -7.56
CA LEU A 53 -19.58 -10.40 -8.89
C LEU A 53 -18.17 -9.81 -8.81
N PHE A 54 -17.90 -8.90 -7.87
CA PHE A 54 -16.55 -8.38 -7.66
C PHE A 54 -15.56 -9.46 -7.25
N ASN A 55 -15.95 -10.38 -6.37
CA ASN A 55 -15.10 -11.50 -5.97
C ASN A 55 -14.73 -12.38 -7.19
N THR A 56 -15.74 -12.72 -8.01
CA THR A 56 -15.55 -13.50 -9.23
C THR A 56 -14.63 -12.78 -10.21
N TYR A 57 -14.85 -11.48 -10.44
CA TYR A 57 -13.99 -10.67 -11.31
C TYR A 57 -12.56 -10.60 -10.79
N PHE A 58 -12.37 -10.23 -9.52
CA PHE A 58 -11.04 -10.09 -8.92
C PHE A 58 -10.26 -11.40 -8.91
N TYR A 59 -10.93 -12.52 -8.65
CA TYR A 59 -10.32 -13.85 -8.77
C TYR A 59 -9.91 -14.15 -10.21
N SER A 60 -10.74 -13.81 -11.21
CA SER A 60 -10.44 -14.07 -12.63
C SER A 60 -9.22 -13.30 -13.15
N VAL A 61 -8.95 -12.11 -12.61
CA VAL A 61 -7.76 -11.30 -12.98
C VAL A 61 -6.57 -11.55 -12.07
N PHE A 62 -6.76 -12.28 -10.98
CA PHE A 62 -5.69 -12.66 -10.07
C PHE A 62 -4.79 -13.70 -10.74
N ARG A 63 -3.50 -13.36 -10.85
CA ARG A 63 -2.47 -14.28 -11.32
C ARG A 63 -1.67 -14.71 -10.09
N PRO A 64 -1.93 -15.91 -9.53
CA PRO A 64 -1.07 -16.42 -8.47
C PRO A 64 0.35 -16.53 -9.02
N ALA A 65 1.34 -16.17 -8.19
CA ALA A 65 2.73 -16.46 -8.52
C ALA A 65 2.86 -17.98 -8.68
N LYS A 66 3.08 -18.45 -9.90
CA LYS A 66 3.46 -19.85 -10.13
C LYS A 66 4.90 -19.96 -9.65
N SER A 67 5.14 -20.80 -8.65
CA SER A 67 6.47 -21.08 -8.10
C SER A 67 7.40 -21.81 -9.07
N THR A 68 6.96 -22.08 -10.28
CA THR A 68 7.72 -22.73 -11.34
C THR A 68 8.22 -21.68 -12.33
N GLU A 69 9.54 -21.61 -12.46
CA GLU A 69 10.32 -20.68 -13.30
C GLU A 69 10.67 -19.35 -12.63
N ILE A 70 11.26 -19.43 -11.43
CA ILE A 70 12.44 -18.59 -11.22
C ILE A 70 13.46 -19.13 -12.24
N THR A 71 13.49 -18.58 -13.45
CA THR A 71 14.75 -18.57 -14.19
C THR A 71 15.69 -17.93 -13.20
N GLU A 72 16.67 -18.69 -12.69
CA GLU A 72 17.67 -18.17 -11.78
C GLU A 72 18.25 -16.94 -12.49
N ALA A 73 17.74 -15.75 -12.12
CA ALA A 73 18.50 -14.54 -12.34
C ALA A 73 19.87 -14.90 -11.79
N PRO A 74 20.97 -14.65 -12.51
CA PRO A 74 22.28 -15.00 -12.01
C PRO A 74 22.48 -14.17 -10.74
N LEU A 75 22.07 -14.75 -9.62
CA LEU A 75 22.42 -14.35 -8.28
C LEU A 75 23.86 -14.79 -8.16
N SER A 76 24.75 -14.11 -8.90
CA SER A 76 26.16 -14.10 -8.58
C SER A 76 26.23 -13.44 -7.21
N LEU A 77 25.98 -14.21 -6.16
CA LEU A 77 25.83 -13.77 -4.78
C LEU A 77 26.97 -12.79 -4.48
N PRO A 78 26.74 -11.46 -4.37
CA PRO A 78 27.71 -10.58 -3.79
C PRO A 78 27.11 -10.17 -2.45
N THR A 79 26.76 -11.13 -1.58
CA THR A 79 26.14 -10.77 -0.31
C THR A 79 26.52 -11.78 0.75
N SER A 80 27.66 -11.53 1.38
CA SER A 80 28.06 -12.05 2.68
C SER A 80 27.12 -11.64 3.84
N ALA A 81 26.00 -10.96 3.56
CA ALA A 81 25.07 -10.45 4.56
C ALA A 81 23.74 -11.20 4.47
N LEU A 82 23.67 -12.38 5.07
CA LEU A 82 22.39 -12.91 5.52
C LEU A 82 21.76 -11.87 6.48
N LEU A 83 20.45 -11.67 6.39
CA LEU A 83 19.71 -10.88 7.37
C LEU A 83 19.52 -11.74 8.63
N SER A 84 20.63 -12.01 9.32
CA SER A 84 20.70 -12.97 10.42
C SER A 84 20.05 -12.44 11.70
N ASP A 85 20.21 -11.14 11.96
CA ASP A 85 19.73 -10.48 13.18
C ASP A 85 18.45 -9.69 12.91
N PHE A 86 17.35 -10.43 12.73
CA PHE A 86 16.03 -9.84 12.57
C PHE A 86 15.22 -10.01 13.85
N SER A 87 15.24 -8.99 14.71
CA SER A 87 14.42 -8.91 15.91
C SER A 87 13.71 -7.57 15.97
N ILE A 88 12.45 -7.61 16.39
CA ILE A 88 11.62 -6.44 16.64
C ILE A 88 11.71 -6.11 18.13
N SER A 89 11.91 -4.84 18.46
CA SER A 89 11.93 -4.35 19.84
C SER A 89 10.54 -3.92 20.33
N GLU A 90 10.32 -3.90 21.64
CA GLU A 90 9.04 -3.44 22.21
C GLU A 90 8.83 -1.95 21.95
N GLU A 91 9.91 -1.18 21.99
CA GLU A 91 9.93 0.26 21.72
C GLU A 91 9.49 0.56 20.29
N GLU A 92 9.99 -0.21 19.31
CA GLU A 92 9.62 -0.08 17.89
C GLU A 92 8.12 -0.36 17.68
N VAL A 93 7.58 -1.39 18.32
CA VAL A 93 6.14 -1.69 18.28
C VAL A 93 5.34 -0.57 18.93
N ALA A 94 5.75 -0.09 20.10
CA ALA A 94 5.08 1.00 20.81
C ALA A 94 5.08 2.31 20.00
N GLU A 95 6.21 2.62 19.34
CA GLU A 95 6.33 3.77 18.44
C GLU A 95 5.32 3.67 17.29
N HIS A 96 5.28 2.54 16.59
CA HIS A 96 4.34 2.34 15.49
C HIS A 96 2.88 2.39 15.92
N LEU A 97 2.54 1.89 17.12
CA LEU A 97 1.21 2.01 17.71
C LEU A 97 0.88 3.46 18.08
N SER A 98 1.84 4.22 18.60
CA SER A 98 1.66 5.63 18.97
C SER A 98 1.45 6.54 17.75
N ASN A 99 2.00 6.15 16.60
CA ASN A 99 1.90 6.83 15.32
C ASN A 99 0.68 6.39 14.48
N LEU A 100 -0.25 5.61 15.06
CA LEU A 100 -1.52 5.29 14.41
C LEU A 100 -2.38 6.55 14.24
N ASP A 101 -3.11 6.60 13.13
CA ASP A 101 -4.07 7.66 12.83
C ASP A 101 -5.26 7.55 13.82
N PRO A 102 -5.55 8.60 14.60
CA PRO A 102 -6.62 8.58 15.59
C PRO A 102 -8.02 8.61 14.97
N SER A 103 -8.15 8.82 13.65
CA SER A 103 -9.46 8.86 12.98
C SER A 103 -10.16 7.50 12.90
N GLU A 104 -9.43 6.39 13.04
CA GLU A 104 -10.01 5.05 13.14
C GLU A 104 -10.25 4.69 14.62
N THR A 105 -11.51 4.40 14.98
CA THR A 105 -11.88 4.08 16.38
C THR A 105 -11.06 2.95 17.01
N PRO A 106 -10.69 1.85 16.31
CA PRO A 106 -9.82 0.82 16.88
C PRO A 106 -8.36 1.30 16.99
N GLY A 107 -7.91 2.17 16.08
CA GLY A 107 -6.56 2.75 16.09
C GLY A 107 -6.33 3.64 17.30
N GLN A 108 -7.35 4.41 17.70
CA GLN A 108 -7.29 5.25 18.90
C GLN A 108 -7.10 4.42 20.19
N ILE A 109 -7.81 3.28 20.31
CA ILE A 109 -7.68 2.39 21.47
C ILE A 109 -6.27 1.79 21.52
N LEU A 110 -5.78 1.27 20.40
CA LEU A 110 -4.44 0.69 20.31
C LEU A 110 -3.34 1.71 20.61
N LYS A 111 -3.54 2.96 20.20
CA LYS A 111 -2.64 4.08 20.53
C LYS A 111 -2.64 4.40 22.02
N GLN A 112 -3.80 4.40 22.68
CA GLN A 112 -3.90 4.67 24.12
C GLN A 112 -3.36 3.52 24.98
N CYS A 113 -3.48 2.29 24.50
CA CYS A 113 -3.00 1.09 25.19
C CYS A 113 -1.64 0.60 24.69
N SER A 114 -0.89 1.43 23.96
CA SER A 114 0.34 1.01 23.27
C SER A 114 1.38 0.42 24.21
N SER A 115 1.60 1.05 25.37
CA SER A 115 2.56 0.60 26.38
C SER A 115 2.21 -0.77 26.99
N VAL A 116 0.91 -1.10 27.05
CA VAL A 116 0.43 -2.36 27.63
C VAL A 116 0.43 -3.49 26.58
N ILE A 117 0.11 -3.16 25.34
CA ILE A 117 -0.08 -4.15 24.26
C ILE A 117 1.24 -4.43 23.52
N ALA A 118 2.17 -3.47 23.46
CA ALA A 118 3.42 -3.62 22.72
C ALA A 118 4.26 -4.85 23.13
N PRO A 119 4.44 -5.20 24.42
CA PRO A 119 5.21 -6.39 24.80
C PRO A 119 4.60 -7.69 24.27
N CYS A 120 3.27 -7.81 24.33
CA CYS A 120 2.55 -8.96 23.82
C CYS A 120 2.67 -9.09 22.30
N LEU A 121 2.52 -7.98 21.58
CA LEU A 121 2.66 -7.96 20.12
C LEU A 121 4.09 -8.21 19.67
N CYS A 122 5.08 -7.64 20.37
CA CYS A 122 6.50 -7.88 20.12
C CYS A 122 6.83 -9.37 20.22
N SER A 123 6.36 -10.02 21.29
CA SER A 123 6.52 -11.46 21.48
C SER A 123 5.89 -12.28 20.35
N LEU A 124 4.66 -11.92 19.95
CA LEU A 124 3.96 -12.56 18.84
C LEU A 124 4.70 -12.39 17.51
N PHE A 125 5.16 -11.19 17.22
CA PHE A 125 5.85 -10.86 15.97
C PHE A 125 7.19 -11.58 15.85
N ASN A 126 8.00 -11.54 16.91
CA ASN A 126 9.28 -12.25 16.95
C ASN A 126 9.09 -13.76 16.82
N HIS A 127 8.07 -14.34 17.47
CA HIS A 127 7.74 -15.74 17.28
C HIS A 127 7.37 -16.03 15.82
N SER A 128 6.52 -15.21 15.20
CA SER A 128 6.14 -15.37 13.78
C SER A 128 7.30 -15.27 12.81
N ILE A 129 8.27 -14.40 13.09
CA ILE A 129 9.50 -14.27 12.31
C ILE A 129 10.36 -15.53 12.44
N GLN A 130 10.58 -15.99 13.68
CA GLN A 130 11.41 -17.17 13.97
C GLN A 130 10.79 -18.46 13.39
N SER A 131 9.46 -18.61 13.51
CA SER A 131 8.74 -19.78 13.00
C SER A 131 8.48 -19.72 11.49
N GLY A 132 8.66 -18.55 10.86
CA GLY A 132 8.27 -18.31 9.46
C GLY A 132 6.76 -18.45 9.22
N THR A 133 5.93 -18.37 10.27
CA THR A 133 4.48 -18.59 10.20
C THR A 133 3.68 -17.48 10.86
N LEU A 134 2.63 -17.04 10.17
CA LEU A 134 1.69 -16.02 10.66
C LEU A 134 0.34 -16.64 11.03
N PRO A 135 -0.30 -16.18 12.13
CA PRO A 135 -1.70 -16.47 12.44
C PRO A 135 -2.65 -16.18 11.27
N SER A 136 -3.73 -16.95 11.15
CA SER A 136 -4.76 -16.77 10.11
C SER A 136 -5.37 -15.37 10.13
N GLU A 137 -5.54 -14.81 11.31
CA GLU A 137 -6.17 -13.52 11.57
C GLU A 137 -5.30 -12.40 11.00
N LEU A 138 -3.97 -12.52 11.11
CA LEU A 138 -3.03 -11.53 10.57
C LEU A 138 -2.90 -11.61 9.05
N LYS A 139 -3.21 -12.77 8.44
CA LYS A 139 -3.23 -12.99 6.99
C LYS A 139 -4.55 -12.60 6.33
N SER A 140 -5.61 -12.44 7.13
CA SER A 140 -6.95 -12.13 6.64
C SER A 140 -7.06 -10.65 6.27
N ALA A 141 -7.72 -10.36 5.15
CA ALA A 141 -7.95 -9.00 4.69
C ALA A 141 -9.37 -8.82 4.14
N ASN A 142 -9.94 -7.64 4.36
CA ASN A 142 -11.20 -7.26 3.75
C ASN A 142 -10.94 -6.64 2.37
N VAL A 143 -11.41 -7.28 1.30
CA VAL A 143 -11.21 -6.79 -0.07
C VAL A 143 -12.31 -5.80 -0.43
N THR A 144 -11.94 -4.54 -0.59
CA THR A 144 -12.88 -3.47 -0.95
C THR A 144 -12.67 -3.05 -2.41
N PRO A 145 -13.73 -3.02 -3.25
CA PRO A 145 -13.65 -2.51 -4.61
C PRO A 145 -13.54 -0.98 -4.61
N VAL A 146 -12.40 -0.45 -5.07
CA VAL A 146 -12.18 1.00 -5.22
C VAL A 146 -12.29 1.40 -6.70
N HIS A 147 -13.23 2.28 -7.00
CA HIS A 147 -13.42 2.79 -8.36
C HIS A 147 -12.19 3.55 -8.84
N LYS A 148 -11.72 3.24 -10.05
CA LYS A 148 -10.65 3.94 -10.76
C LYS A 148 -11.24 5.21 -11.40
N LYS A 149 -11.19 5.26 -12.73
CA LYS A 149 -11.74 6.29 -13.61
C LYS A 149 -12.73 5.61 -14.56
N ASN A 150 -13.45 6.41 -15.34
CA ASN A 150 -14.48 5.99 -16.30
C ASN A 150 -15.83 5.66 -15.64
N LYS A 151 -16.65 4.88 -16.36
CA LYS A 151 -17.99 4.41 -15.99
C LYS A 151 -17.93 3.53 -14.73
N LYS A 152 -18.93 3.67 -13.84
CA LYS A 152 -19.02 2.95 -12.55
C LYS A 152 -19.70 1.59 -12.68
N GLU A 153 -20.34 1.34 -13.81
CA GLU A 153 -21.07 0.13 -14.08
C GLU A 153 -20.13 -1.07 -14.26
N PRO A 154 -19.08 -1.04 -15.11
CA PRO A 154 -18.29 -2.23 -15.36
C PRO A 154 -17.28 -2.51 -14.23
N ALA A 155 -17.24 -3.75 -13.74
CA ALA A 155 -16.37 -4.18 -12.64
C ALA A 155 -14.87 -3.98 -12.93
N ILE A 156 -14.47 -4.00 -14.21
CA ILE A 156 -13.09 -3.76 -14.68
C ILE A 156 -12.50 -2.40 -14.25
N ASN A 157 -13.39 -1.42 -14.04
CA ASN A 157 -13.01 -0.08 -13.60
C ASN A 157 -12.78 0.00 -12.10
N TYR A 158 -12.78 -1.12 -11.37
CA TYR A 158 -12.48 -1.16 -9.94
C TYR A 158 -11.12 -1.84 -9.68
N ARG A 159 -10.48 -1.45 -8.58
CA ARG A 159 -9.31 -2.12 -8.02
C ARG A 159 -9.73 -2.91 -6.79
N PRO A 160 -9.27 -4.16 -6.61
CA PRO A 160 -9.32 -4.82 -5.32
C PRO A 160 -8.30 -4.16 -4.40
N ILE A 161 -8.75 -3.57 -3.29
CA ILE A 161 -7.87 -3.08 -2.21
C ILE A 161 -8.04 -3.99 -1.00
N SER A 162 -6.97 -4.68 -0.62
CA SER A 162 -6.95 -5.53 0.57
C SER A 162 -6.70 -4.69 1.82
N LEU A 163 -7.71 -4.57 2.68
CA LEU A 163 -7.62 -3.89 3.96
C LEU A 163 -7.25 -4.90 5.04
N LEU A 164 -5.97 -4.90 5.41
CA LEU A 164 -5.43 -5.71 6.51
C LEU A 164 -5.78 -5.12 7.87
N SER A 165 -5.73 -5.97 8.90
CA SER A 165 -5.87 -5.53 10.29
C SER A 165 -4.80 -4.51 10.66
N ILE A 166 -5.10 -3.64 11.63
CA ILE A 166 -4.13 -2.65 12.12
C ILE A 166 -2.87 -3.35 12.65
N ILE A 167 -3.04 -4.48 13.35
CA ILE A 167 -1.94 -5.26 13.90
C ILE A 167 -1.04 -5.83 12.80
N SER A 168 -1.63 -6.37 11.72
CA SER A 168 -0.87 -6.84 10.55
C SER A 168 -0.05 -5.71 9.92
N LYS A 169 -0.62 -4.51 9.79
CA LYS A 169 0.09 -3.33 9.25
C LYS A 169 1.23 -2.88 10.16
N VAL A 170 1.11 -3.02 11.48
CA VAL A 170 2.20 -2.72 12.42
C VAL A 170 3.37 -3.68 12.19
N LEU A 171 3.09 -4.99 12.11
CA LEU A 171 4.11 -5.99 11.77
C LEU A 171 4.77 -5.68 10.42
N GLU A 172 3.98 -5.40 9.38
CA GLU A 172 4.51 -5.03 8.06
C GLU A 172 5.43 -3.81 8.12
N ARG A 173 5.14 -2.82 8.96
CA ARG A 173 6.00 -1.64 9.15
C ARG A 173 7.33 -2.00 9.81
N CYS A 174 7.31 -2.76 10.90
CA CYS A 174 8.53 -3.24 11.55
C CYS A 174 9.40 -4.01 10.53
N VAL A 175 8.76 -4.92 9.78
CA VAL A 175 9.46 -5.76 8.81
C VAL A 175 10.01 -4.94 7.66
N CYS A 176 9.21 -4.02 7.12
CA CYS A 176 9.58 -3.17 6.00
C CYS A 176 10.75 -2.25 6.37
N HIS A 177 10.76 -1.69 7.59
CA HIS A 177 11.84 -0.85 8.08
C HIS A 177 13.18 -1.59 8.03
N ARG A 178 13.27 -2.74 8.70
CA ARG A 178 14.49 -3.57 8.75
C ARG A 178 14.90 -4.11 7.39
N PHE A 179 13.93 -4.56 6.61
CA PHE A 179 14.20 -5.06 5.26
C PHE A 179 14.76 -3.95 4.36
N PHE A 180 14.19 -2.75 4.43
CA PHE A 180 14.65 -1.62 3.63
C PHE A 180 16.06 -1.18 4.04
N GLU A 181 16.37 -1.12 5.34
CA GLU A 181 17.72 -0.81 5.82
C GLU A 181 18.79 -1.75 5.25
N HIS A 182 18.47 -3.03 5.13
CA HIS A 182 19.38 -4.06 4.62
C HIS A 182 19.58 -4.03 3.09
N VAL A 183 18.60 -3.50 2.35
CA VAL A 183 18.53 -3.61 0.87
C VAL A 183 18.76 -2.26 0.18
N GLN A 184 18.56 -1.12 0.86
CA GLN A 184 18.66 0.21 0.25
C GLN A 184 19.97 0.44 -0.52
N ASP A 185 21.12 0.02 0.02
CA ASP A 185 22.43 0.20 -0.60
C ASP A 185 22.69 -0.75 -1.79
N LYS A 186 21.88 -1.81 -1.89
CA LYS A 186 21.97 -2.83 -2.95
C LYS A 186 21.05 -2.52 -4.12
N ILE A 187 20.11 -1.59 -3.96
CA ILE A 187 19.19 -1.18 -5.02
C ILE A 187 19.92 -0.22 -5.97
N ASN A 188 19.57 -0.30 -7.25
CA ASN A 188 20.10 0.59 -8.27
C ASN A 188 19.85 2.05 -7.91
N LYS A 189 20.89 2.90 -7.93
CA LYS A 189 20.82 4.34 -7.65
C LYS A 189 19.85 5.11 -8.56
N SER A 190 19.55 4.56 -9.73
CA SER A 190 18.54 5.11 -10.65
C SER A 190 17.10 4.83 -10.21
N GLN A 191 16.87 3.99 -9.20
CA GLN A 191 15.54 3.76 -8.64
C GLN A 191 15.10 4.97 -7.82
N GLN A 192 13.99 5.59 -8.20
CA GLN A 192 13.46 6.78 -7.53
C GLN A 192 12.07 6.53 -6.91
N GLY A 193 11.35 5.51 -7.39
CA GLY A 193 10.04 5.14 -6.85
C GLY A 193 10.18 4.39 -5.52
N PHE A 194 9.34 4.72 -4.54
CA PHE A 194 9.28 4.06 -3.22
C PHE A 194 10.55 4.22 -2.36
N PHE A 195 11.38 5.21 -2.66
CA PHE A 195 12.54 5.58 -1.84
C PHE A 195 12.27 6.84 -1.03
N HIS A 196 12.74 6.85 0.22
CA HIS A 196 12.64 8.03 1.08
C HIS A 196 13.42 9.21 0.48
N GLY A 197 12.80 10.38 0.38
CA GLY A 197 13.44 11.59 -0.19
C GLY A 197 13.44 11.65 -1.73
N HIS A 198 12.91 10.62 -2.42
CA HIS A 198 12.77 10.61 -3.86
C HIS A 198 11.32 10.89 -4.28
N SER A 199 11.13 11.45 -5.48
CA SER A 199 9.81 11.76 -6.04
C SER A 199 9.79 11.61 -7.55
N CYS A 200 8.61 11.73 -8.16
CA CYS A 200 8.50 11.80 -9.62
C CYS A 200 9.31 12.98 -10.21
N VAL A 201 9.50 14.05 -9.44
CA VAL A 201 10.27 15.23 -9.86
C VAL A 201 11.77 14.92 -9.88
N THR A 202 12.28 14.23 -8.85
CA THR A 202 13.71 13.84 -8.81
C THR A 202 14.03 12.86 -9.93
N GLN A 203 13.10 11.94 -10.24
CA GLN A 203 13.23 11.07 -11.41
C GLN A 203 13.27 11.85 -12.73
N LEU A 204 12.34 12.80 -12.92
CA LEU A 204 12.31 13.61 -14.14
C LEU A 204 13.61 14.39 -14.32
N LEU A 205 14.10 15.02 -13.24
CA LEU A 205 15.36 15.77 -13.27
C LEU A 205 16.54 14.86 -13.63
N ALA A 206 16.67 13.70 -12.98
CA ALA A 206 17.72 12.74 -13.29
C ALA A 206 17.67 12.27 -14.75
N THR A 207 16.47 12.01 -15.27
CA THR A 207 16.28 11.62 -16.68
C THR A 207 16.69 12.75 -17.63
N LEU A 208 16.29 14.01 -17.36
CA LEU A 208 16.66 15.16 -18.20
C LEU A 208 18.17 15.43 -18.17
N GLN A 209 18.81 15.32 -17.00
CA GLN A 209 20.26 15.44 -16.87
C GLN A 209 20.98 14.35 -17.67
N HIS A 210 20.50 13.10 -17.61
CA HIS A 210 21.08 12.00 -18.36
C HIS A 210 20.96 12.23 -19.88
N ILE A 211 19.77 12.62 -20.36
CA ILE A 211 19.55 12.92 -21.78
C ILE A 211 20.46 14.07 -22.24
N GLY A 212 20.54 15.16 -21.47
CA GLY A 212 21.41 16.30 -21.78
C GLY A 212 22.88 15.90 -21.88
N HIS A 213 23.36 15.07 -20.95
CA HIS A 213 24.74 14.59 -20.95
C HIS A 213 25.05 13.71 -22.18
N VAL A 214 24.15 12.78 -22.53
CA VAL A 214 24.33 11.91 -23.71
C VAL A 214 24.36 12.75 -24.99
N LEU A 215 23.41 13.68 -25.16
CA LEU A 215 23.38 14.56 -26.33
C LEU A 215 24.65 15.43 -26.42
N PHE A 216 25.14 15.94 -25.30
CA PHE A 216 26.38 16.72 -25.26
C PHE A 216 27.60 15.88 -25.70
N LEU A 217 27.70 14.63 -25.23
CA LEU A 217 28.78 13.73 -25.64
C LEU A 217 28.71 13.33 -27.12
N ASP A 218 27.50 13.14 -27.66
CA ASP A 218 27.32 12.84 -29.09
C ASP A 218 27.67 14.03 -29.98
N LEU A 219 27.43 15.27 -29.53
CA LEU A 219 27.84 16.49 -30.23
C LEU A 219 29.37 16.74 -30.18
N LEU A 220 30.07 16.11 -29.23
CA LEU A 220 31.53 16.18 -29.10
C LEU A 220 32.27 15.04 -29.81
N LYS A 221 31.55 14.06 -30.38
CA LYS A 221 32.20 13.04 -31.22
C LYS A 221 32.68 13.72 -32.51
N PRO A 222 34.00 13.69 -32.82
CA PRO A 222 34.49 14.26 -34.07
C PRO A 222 33.82 13.53 -35.23
N SER A 223 33.24 14.28 -36.16
CA SER A 223 32.72 13.78 -37.42
C SER A 223 33.78 12.90 -38.08
N PHE A 224 33.44 11.63 -38.36
CA PHE A 224 34.31 10.68 -39.06
C PHE A 224 34.92 11.35 -40.31
N PRO A 225 36.21 11.12 -40.61
CA PRO A 225 36.83 11.72 -41.78
C PRO A 225 36.11 11.22 -43.03
N LEU A 226 35.61 12.18 -43.83
CA LEU A 226 35.12 11.94 -45.18
C LEU A 226 36.32 11.48 -46.03
N ASN A 227 36.30 10.22 -46.45
CA ASN A 227 37.09 9.71 -47.57
C ASN A 227 36.13 9.31 -48.69
#